data_AF-A0A7Y3GI83-F1
#
_entry.id   AF-A0A7Y3GI83-F1
#
_cell.length_a   1.000
_cell.length_b   1.000
_cell.length_c   1.000
_cell.angle_alpha   90.00
_cell.angle_beta   90.00
_cell.angle_gamma   90.00
#
_symmetry.space_group_name_H-M   'P 1'
#
loop_
_entity.id
_entity.type
_entity.pdbx_description
1 polymer ?
#
loop_
_entity_poly.entity_id
_entity_poly.type
_entity_poly.pdbx_seq_one_letter_code
_entity_poly.pdbx_strand_id
1 'polypeptide(L)'
;SFRETACDKCHSVDLTGEKVFPIVKETKEILARQELIATQVALPPVPDKLIPQEVTIDVIKDKYEGAKFPHRMILRKLEDRIKDSRMAGFFHGDNLTLCAGCHHNSPASTQPPKCASCHGKTIKAANDGRPGLMGAYHVQCITCHQKMNIEKPAATDCTSCHKKRI
;
A
#
# COMPACT_ATOMS: atom_id res chain seq x y z
N SER A 1 3.54 2.54 14.60
CA SER A 1 4.03 1.39 13.79
C SER A 1 2.83 0.68 13.16
N PHE A 2 2.93 0.05 11.97
CA PHE A 2 1.79 -0.70 11.37
C PHE A 2 1.25 -1.81 12.31
N ARG A 3 2.07 -2.27 13.27
CA ARG A 3 1.65 -3.22 14.32
C ARG A 3 0.64 -2.67 15.32
N GLU A 4 0.60 -1.36 15.56
CA GLU A 4 -0.38 -0.78 16.50
C GLU A 4 -1.73 -0.59 15.82
N THR A 5 -1.75 -0.13 14.57
CA THR A 5 -2.98 0.15 13.80
C THR A 5 -3.84 -1.09 13.50
N ALA A 6 -3.25 -2.30 13.55
CA ALA A 6 -3.97 -3.53 13.27
C ALA A 6 -4.60 -4.17 14.53
N CYS A 7 -4.03 -3.89 15.72
CA CYS A 7 -4.56 -4.43 16.98
C CYS A 7 -5.99 -3.93 17.22
N ASP A 8 -6.20 -2.62 17.03
CA ASP A 8 -7.48 -1.95 17.26
C ASP A 8 -8.56 -2.36 16.24
N LYS A 9 -8.20 -3.12 15.20
CA LYS A 9 -9.22 -3.73 14.32
C LYS A 9 -9.94 -4.89 14.99
N CYS A 10 -9.31 -5.57 15.94
CA CYS A 10 -9.94 -6.67 16.70
C CYS A 10 -10.14 -6.31 18.18
N HIS A 11 -9.32 -5.41 18.72
CA HIS A 11 -9.30 -5.02 20.13
C HIS A 11 -9.91 -3.62 20.32
N SER A 12 -11.11 -3.40 19.75
CA SER A 12 -11.81 -2.10 19.78
C SER A 12 -12.98 -2.02 20.74
N VAL A 13 -13.42 -3.14 21.34
CA VAL A 13 -14.59 -3.16 22.22
C VAL A 13 -14.31 -2.31 23.46
N ASP A 14 -15.03 -1.21 23.61
CA ASP A 14 -14.98 -0.38 24.80
C ASP A 14 -15.70 -1.07 25.97
N LEU A 15 -14.94 -1.38 27.03
CA LEU A 15 -15.43 -2.01 28.26
C LEU A 15 -15.38 -1.04 29.45
N THR A 16 -15.07 0.24 29.26
CA THR A 16 -14.90 1.21 30.35
C THR A 16 -16.17 1.45 31.16
N GLY A 17 -17.35 1.22 30.58
CA GLY A 17 -18.65 1.28 31.25
C GLY A 17 -18.98 0.06 32.12
N GLU A 18 -18.26 -1.06 31.94
CA GLU A 18 -18.54 -2.32 32.63
C GLU A 18 -17.80 -2.39 33.96
N LYS A 19 -18.54 -2.34 35.07
CA LYS A 19 -17.98 -2.34 36.44
C LYS A 19 -18.02 -3.71 37.13
N VAL A 20 -18.69 -4.69 36.52
CA VAL A 20 -18.89 -6.02 37.10
C VAL A 20 -18.33 -7.09 36.16
N PHE A 21 -17.36 -7.85 36.65
CA PHE A 21 -16.73 -8.95 35.93
C PHE A 21 -16.90 -10.28 36.69
N PRO A 22 -17.21 -11.39 35.99
CA PRO A 22 -17.31 -11.52 34.53
C PRO A 22 -18.60 -10.90 33.97
N ILE A 23 -18.48 -10.21 32.83
CA ILE A 23 -19.65 -9.68 32.11
C ILE A 23 -20.54 -10.86 31.70
N VAL A 24 -21.85 -10.72 31.94
CA VAL A 24 -22.86 -11.73 31.60
C VAL A 24 -22.98 -11.90 30.08
N LYS A 25 -23.38 -13.09 29.65
CA LYS A 25 -23.41 -13.48 28.23
C LYS A 25 -24.23 -12.53 27.36
N GLU A 26 -25.41 -12.13 27.83
CA GLU A 26 -26.31 -11.24 27.08
C GLU A 26 -25.68 -9.87 26.80
N THR A 27 -25.08 -9.24 27.81
CA THR A 27 -24.35 -7.97 27.64
C THR A 27 -23.18 -8.12 26.66
N LYS A 28 -22.41 -9.22 26.72
CA LYS A 28 -21.33 -9.48 25.75
C LYS A 28 -21.85 -9.56 24.31
N GLU A 29 -22.98 -10.23 24.10
CA GLU A 29 -23.58 -10.34 22.76
C GLU A 29 -24.07 -8.99 22.23
N ILE A 30 -24.62 -8.13 23.09
CA ILE A 30 -25.04 -6.77 22.72
C ILE A 30 -23.83 -5.93 22.32
N LEU A 31 -22.79 -5.88 23.15
CA LEU A 31 -21.55 -5.13 22.88
C LEU A 31 -20.88 -5.60 21.59
N ALA A 32 -20.79 -6.91 21.37
CA ALA A 32 -20.22 -7.46 20.15
C ALA A 32 -21.02 -7.07 18.89
N ARG A 33 -22.36 -7.11 18.96
CA ARG A 33 -23.22 -6.70 17.84
C ARG A 33 -23.06 -5.21 17.52
N GLN A 34 -22.99 -4.36 18.54
CA GLN A 34 -22.78 -2.92 18.37
C GLN A 34 -21.45 -2.63 17.68
N GLU A 35 -20.38 -3.28 18.13
CA GLU A 35 -19.04 -3.12 17.54
C GLU A 35 -18.98 -3.57 16.07
N LEU A 36 -19.62 -4.71 15.75
CA LEU A 36 -19.68 -5.20 14.36
C LEU A 36 -20.44 -4.25 13.42
N ILE A 37 -21.45 -3.54 13.93
CA ILE A 37 -22.19 -2.53 13.14
C ILE A 37 -21.32 -1.28 12.96
N ALA A 38 -20.67 -0.81 14.03
CA ALA A 38 -19.82 0.38 13.99
C ALA A 38 -18.63 0.23 13.03
N THR A 39 -18.10 -0.98 12.89
CA THR A 39 -16.91 -1.28 12.06
C THR A 39 -17.20 -1.47 10.56
N GLN A 40 -18.47 -1.49 10.12
CA GLN A 40 -18.87 -1.70 8.72
C GLN A 40 -18.78 -0.46 7.82
N VAL A 41 -18.16 0.64 8.26
CA VAL A 41 -18.10 1.88 7.47
C VAL A 41 -17.07 1.75 6.36
N ALA A 42 -17.54 1.68 5.11
CA ALA A 42 -16.68 1.78 3.94
C ALA A 42 -16.15 3.22 3.77
N LEU A 43 -14.84 3.36 3.63
CA LEU A 43 -14.23 4.66 3.40
C LEU A 43 -14.30 5.05 1.92
N PRO A 44 -14.53 6.34 1.60
CA PRO A 44 -14.54 6.79 0.22
C PRO A 44 -13.13 6.70 -0.38
N PRO A 45 -13.02 6.36 -1.69
CA PRO A 45 -11.74 6.30 -2.37
C PRO A 45 -11.10 7.68 -2.46
N VAL A 46 -9.76 7.70 -2.52
CA VAL A 46 -9.00 8.95 -2.71
C VAL A 46 -9.36 9.57 -4.07
N PRO A 47 -9.68 10.88 -4.15
CA PRO A 47 -10.03 11.54 -5.41
C PRO A 47 -8.92 11.46 -6.48
N ASP A 48 -9.30 11.24 -7.74
CA ASP A 48 -8.37 11.14 -8.88
C ASP A 48 -7.40 12.32 -9.01
N LYS A 49 -7.85 13.54 -8.66
CA LYS A 49 -7.02 14.76 -8.70
C LYS A 49 -5.80 14.70 -7.77
N LEU A 50 -5.84 13.86 -6.74
CA LEU A 50 -4.75 13.67 -5.78
C LEU A 50 -3.83 12.51 -6.19
N ILE A 51 -4.17 11.76 -7.24
CA ILE A 51 -3.42 10.61 -7.71
C ILE A 51 -2.90 10.92 -9.11
N PRO A 52 -1.58 11.05 -9.33
CA PRO A 52 -1.03 11.29 -10.66
C PRO A 52 -1.46 10.22 -11.66
N GLN A 53 -1.85 10.62 -12.88
CA GLN A 53 -2.24 9.68 -13.94
C GLN A 53 -1.06 8.81 -14.37
N GLU A 54 0.06 9.47 -14.68
CA GLU A 54 1.33 8.87 -15.06
C GLU A 54 2.43 9.54 -14.24
N VAL A 55 3.47 8.78 -13.89
CA VAL A 55 4.70 9.28 -13.28
C VAL A 55 5.86 8.88 -14.18
N THR A 56 6.69 9.86 -14.58
CA THR A 56 7.95 9.57 -15.27
C THR A 56 9.07 9.37 -14.25
N ILE A 57 9.73 8.21 -14.29
CA ILE A 57 10.85 7.86 -13.40
C ILE A 57 12.15 7.98 -14.21
N ASP A 58 12.81 9.13 -14.11
CA ASP A 58 14.00 9.46 -14.92
C ASP A 58 15.24 9.82 -14.08
N VAL A 59 15.13 9.78 -12.75
CA VAL A 59 16.17 10.15 -11.79
C VAL A 59 17.46 9.32 -11.87
N ILE A 60 17.38 8.15 -12.50
CA ILE A 60 18.49 7.22 -12.77
C ILE A 60 18.61 6.86 -14.25
N LYS A 61 18.09 7.72 -15.15
CA LYS A 61 18.24 7.52 -16.60
C LYS A 61 19.72 7.50 -16.98
N ASP A 62 20.09 6.51 -17.78
CA ASP A 62 21.45 6.31 -18.27
C ASP A 62 21.39 5.53 -19.58
N LYS A 63 21.50 4.19 -19.51
CA LYS A 63 21.38 3.27 -20.66
C LYS A 63 19.94 3.17 -21.23
N TYR A 64 18.96 3.56 -20.43
CA TYR A 64 17.54 3.58 -20.76
C TYR A 64 16.95 4.95 -20.46
N GLU A 65 15.90 5.29 -21.19
CA GLU A 65 15.06 6.45 -20.97
C GLU A 65 14.27 6.35 -19.66
N GLY A 66 13.68 7.45 -19.22
CA GLY A 66 12.79 7.45 -18.06
C GLY A 66 11.60 6.52 -18.25
N ALA A 67 11.30 5.69 -17.24
CA ALA A 67 10.16 4.78 -17.29
C ALA A 67 8.85 5.56 -17.17
N LYS A 68 7.89 5.27 -18.06
CA LYS A 68 6.53 5.84 -17.99
C LYS A 68 5.64 4.92 -17.18
N PHE A 69 5.35 5.31 -15.94
CA PHE A 69 4.61 4.48 -15.00
C PHE A 69 3.14 4.91 -14.96
N PRO A 70 2.18 4.05 -15.38
CA PRO A 70 0.75 4.37 -15.38
C PRO A 70 0.15 4.28 -13.96
N HIS A 71 0.55 5.23 -13.11
CA HIS A 71 0.37 5.24 -11.66
C HIS A 71 -1.10 5.07 -11.24
N ARG A 72 -2.01 5.94 -11.69
CA ARG A 72 -3.43 5.89 -11.29
C ARG A 72 -4.09 4.59 -11.74
N MET A 73 -3.81 4.14 -12.96
CA MET A 73 -4.41 2.93 -13.52
C MET A 73 -4.10 1.70 -12.65
N ILE A 74 -2.83 1.55 -12.22
CA ILE A 74 -2.42 0.44 -11.36
C ILE A 74 -3.13 0.48 -10.02
N LEU A 75 -3.21 1.65 -9.37
CA LEU A 75 -3.94 1.79 -8.10
C LEU A 75 -5.42 1.38 -8.26
N ARG A 76 -6.11 1.88 -9.29
CA ARG A 76 -7.53 1.52 -9.53
C ARG A 76 -7.71 0.03 -9.80
N LYS A 77 -6.77 -0.64 -10.47
CA LYS A 77 -6.81 -2.09 -10.67
C LYS A 77 -6.59 -2.87 -9.37
N LEU A 78 -5.77 -2.36 -8.45
CA LEU A 78 -5.61 -2.96 -7.12
C LEU A 78 -6.88 -2.82 -6.29
N GLU A 79 -7.47 -1.62 -6.26
CA GLU A 79 -8.75 -1.36 -5.58
C GLU A 79 -9.87 -2.27 -6.11
N ASP A 80 -10.01 -2.36 -7.44
CA ASP A 80 -11.03 -3.21 -8.08
C ASP A 80 -10.88 -4.69 -7.75
N ARG A 81 -9.64 -5.18 -7.61
CA ARG A 81 -9.37 -6.58 -7.23
C ARG A 81 -9.68 -6.90 -5.76
N ILE A 82 -9.71 -5.90 -4.88
CA ILE A 82 -9.93 -6.11 -3.44
C ILE A 82 -11.29 -5.61 -2.95
N LYS A 83 -12.06 -4.90 -3.79
CA LYS A 83 -13.31 -4.24 -3.38
C LYS A 83 -14.33 -5.18 -2.72
N ASP A 84 -14.37 -6.44 -3.13
CA ASP A 84 -15.30 -7.44 -2.62
C ASP A 84 -14.71 -8.28 -1.47
N SER A 85 -13.44 -8.02 -1.10
CA SER A 85 -12.78 -8.71 0.02
C SER A 85 -13.21 -8.09 1.33
N ARG A 86 -14.06 -8.80 2.09
CA ARG A 86 -14.45 -8.42 3.46
C ARG A 86 -13.24 -8.18 4.36
N MET A 87 -12.20 -9.00 4.22
CA MET A 87 -10.97 -8.87 5.01
C MET A 87 -10.21 -7.60 4.64
N ALA A 88 -10.06 -7.31 3.34
CA ALA A 88 -9.38 -6.08 2.92
C ALA A 88 -10.17 -4.83 3.32
N GLY A 89 -11.50 -4.84 3.14
CA GLY A 89 -12.36 -3.73 3.57
C GLY A 89 -12.29 -3.45 5.07
N PHE A 90 -12.15 -4.51 5.89
CA PHE A 90 -12.03 -4.37 7.34
C PHE A 90 -10.65 -3.87 7.80
N PHE A 91 -9.57 -4.45 7.27
CA PHE A 91 -8.21 -4.12 7.72
C PHE A 91 -7.62 -2.88 7.05
N HIS A 92 -8.02 -2.52 5.83
CA HIS A 92 -7.61 -1.27 5.17
C HIS A 92 -8.49 -0.09 5.61
N GLY A 93 -8.58 0.13 6.92
CA GLY A 93 -9.46 1.13 7.52
C GLY A 93 -9.00 2.59 7.40
N ASP A 94 -8.14 2.91 6.43
CA ASP A 94 -7.78 4.26 5.98
C ASP A 94 -7.64 4.21 4.45
N ASN A 95 -8.17 5.21 3.73
CA ASN A 95 -8.16 5.24 2.27
C ASN A 95 -6.75 5.43 1.64
N LEU A 96 -5.75 5.75 2.45
CA LEU A 96 -4.32 5.82 2.10
C LEU A 96 -3.55 4.53 2.44
N THR A 97 -4.17 3.54 3.09
CA THR A 97 -3.51 2.27 3.46
C THR A 97 -2.91 1.58 2.24
N LEU A 98 -3.63 1.58 1.11
CA LEU A 98 -3.14 0.99 -0.14
C LEU A 98 -1.93 1.73 -0.71
N CYS A 99 -1.85 3.04 -0.52
CA CYS A 99 -0.72 3.84 -0.96
C CYS A 99 0.57 3.36 -0.27
N ALA A 100 0.49 2.97 1.01
CA ALA A 100 1.62 2.45 1.77
C ALA A 100 2.14 1.09 1.28
N GLY A 101 1.39 0.37 0.44
CA GLY A 101 1.85 -0.87 -0.20
C GLY A 101 3.04 -0.65 -1.17
N CYS A 102 3.19 0.58 -1.68
CA CYS A 102 4.37 1.00 -2.44
C CYS A 102 5.13 2.13 -1.73
N HIS A 103 4.41 3.12 -1.18
CA HIS A 103 4.97 4.23 -0.40
C HIS A 103 5.18 3.85 1.06
N HIS A 104 5.91 2.77 1.29
CA HIS A 104 6.13 2.21 2.61
C HIS A 104 7.08 3.06 3.48
N ASN A 105 7.15 2.73 4.78
CA ASN A 105 8.10 3.30 5.74
C ASN A 105 8.06 4.84 5.85
N SER A 106 6.91 5.43 5.54
CA SER A 106 6.60 6.85 5.74
C SER A 106 5.15 6.99 6.23
N PRO A 107 4.80 8.10 6.90
CA PRO A 107 3.41 8.38 7.25
C PRO A 107 2.51 8.38 6.01
N ALA A 108 1.28 7.86 6.14
CA ALA A 108 0.32 7.84 5.05
C ALA A 108 0.00 9.28 4.58
N SER A 109 0.11 9.53 3.28
CA SER A 109 -0.08 10.86 2.69
C SER A 109 -0.44 10.75 1.20
N THR A 110 -1.16 11.74 0.70
CA THR A 110 -1.40 11.95 -0.75
C THR A 110 -0.17 12.51 -1.46
N GLN A 111 0.84 12.94 -0.70
CA GLN A 111 2.13 13.42 -1.19
C GLN A 111 3.27 12.63 -0.52
N PRO A 112 3.43 11.35 -0.87
CA PRO A 112 4.47 10.52 -0.28
C PRO A 112 5.87 10.95 -0.72
N PRO A 113 6.92 10.65 0.06
CA PRO A 113 8.29 10.94 -0.32
C PRO A 113 8.69 10.14 -1.57
N LYS A 114 9.66 10.69 -2.32
CA LYS A 114 10.25 9.97 -3.46
C LYS A 114 11.07 8.78 -2.93
N CYS A 115 11.15 7.70 -3.71
CA CYS A 115 12.00 6.56 -3.40
C CYS A 115 13.46 6.99 -3.13
N ALA A 116 13.95 7.96 -3.90
CA ALA A 116 15.31 8.51 -3.80
C ALA A 116 15.59 9.28 -2.49
N SER A 117 14.58 9.63 -1.70
CA SER A 117 14.76 10.23 -0.38
C SER A 117 15.38 9.26 0.63
N CYS A 118 15.21 7.95 0.40
CA CYS A 118 15.70 6.90 1.27
C CYS A 118 16.65 5.94 0.56
N HIS A 119 16.39 5.63 -0.72
CA HIS A 119 17.22 4.74 -1.52
C HIS A 119 18.27 5.54 -2.30
N GLY A 120 19.55 5.32 -1.96
CA GLY A 120 20.67 6.01 -2.58
C GLY A 120 20.80 5.72 -4.08
N LYS A 121 21.30 6.68 -4.85
CA LYS A 121 21.61 6.48 -6.29
C LYS A 121 22.75 5.49 -6.52
N THR A 122 23.59 5.26 -5.52
CA THR A 122 24.68 4.29 -5.58
C THR A 122 24.14 2.86 -5.53
N ILE A 123 24.82 1.94 -6.22
CA ILE A 123 24.44 0.52 -6.25
C ILE A 123 24.61 -0.14 -4.87
N LYS A 124 25.52 0.38 -4.04
CA LYS A 124 25.74 -0.12 -2.69
C LYS A 124 24.47 0.12 -1.88
N ALA A 125 23.90 -0.97 -1.36
CA ALA A 125 22.90 -0.91 -0.31
C ALA A 125 23.40 0.00 0.81
N ALA A 126 22.51 0.78 1.40
CA ALA A 126 22.86 1.40 2.66
C ALA A 126 23.21 0.29 3.66
N ASN A 127 24.10 0.57 4.62
CA ASN A 127 24.53 -0.41 5.64
C ASN A 127 23.36 -0.88 6.55
N ASP A 128 22.14 -0.43 6.28
CA ASP A 128 20.87 -0.79 6.92
C ASP A 128 20.06 -1.83 6.14
N GLY A 129 20.62 -2.42 5.06
CA GLY A 129 19.99 -3.48 4.27
C GLY A 129 19.02 -2.99 3.19
N ARG A 130 18.82 -1.68 3.03
CA ARG A 130 17.99 -1.15 1.94
C ARG A 130 18.73 -1.24 0.59
N PRO A 131 18.08 -1.69 -0.49
CA PRO A 131 18.70 -1.68 -1.81
C PRO A 131 18.97 -0.25 -2.29
N GLY A 132 19.94 -0.10 -3.19
CA GLY A 132 20.09 1.13 -3.98
C GLY A 132 18.84 1.40 -4.83
N LEU A 133 18.71 2.61 -5.37
CA LEU A 133 17.50 3.10 -6.03
C LEU A 133 17.07 2.25 -7.24
N MET A 134 18.01 1.78 -8.05
CA MET A 134 17.71 0.85 -9.15
C MET A 134 17.14 -0.48 -8.64
N GLY A 135 17.76 -1.03 -7.59
CA GLY A 135 17.30 -2.27 -6.96
C GLY A 135 15.91 -2.11 -6.32
N ALA A 136 15.65 -0.96 -5.68
CA ALA A 136 14.35 -0.65 -5.09
C ALA A 136 13.23 -0.68 -6.14
N TYR A 137 13.44 -0.04 -7.31
CA TYR A 137 12.47 -0.09 -8.41
C TYR A 137 12.30 -1.51 -8.97
N HIS A 138 13.39 -2.19 -9.32
CA HIS A 138 13.29 -3.53 -9.91
C HIS A 138 12.64 -4.54 -8.97
N VAL A 139 13.03 -4.56 -7.69
CA VAL A 139 12.43 -5.46 -6.70
C VAL A 139 10.95 -5.14 -6.52
N GLN A 140 10.57 -3.88 -6.29
CA GLN A 140 9.16 -3.53 -6.07
C GLN A 140 8.29 -3.84 -7.30
N CYS A 141 8.71 -3.41 -8.50
CA CYS A 141 7.92 -3.56 -9.71
C CYS A 141 7.85 -5.01 -10.18
N ILE A 142 9.00 -5.68 -10.35
CA ILE A 142 9.08 -7.01 -10.96
C ILE A 142 8.50 -8.05 -10.01
N THR A 143 8.81 -7.98 -8.71
CA THR A 143 8.26 -8.95 -7.75
C THR A 143 6.75 -8.79 -7.59
N CYS A 144 6.21 -7.56 -7.66
CA CYS A 144 4.76 -7.36 -7.68
C CYS A 144 4.13 -8.05 -8.89
N HIS A 145 4.67 -7.83 -10.09
CA HIS A 145 4.16 -8.48 -11.30
C HIS A 145 4.21 -10.01 -11.21
N GLN A 146 5.32 -10.57 -10.72
CA GLN A 146 5.48 -12.01 -10.52
C GLN A 146 4.46 -12.56 -9.51
N LYS A 147 4.31 -11.91 -8.34
CA LYS A 147 3.35 -12.35 -7.31
C LYS A 147 1.90 -12.24 -7.76
N MET A 148 1.60 -11.28 -8.63
CA MET A 148 0.26 -11.07 -9.19
C MET A 148 0.01 -11.86 -10.49
N ASN A 149 0.99 -12.64 -10.96
CA ASN A 149 0.96 -13.34 -12.26
C ASN A 149 0.59 -12.40 -13.43
N ILE A 150 1.16 -11.18 -13.42
CA ILE A 150 1.01 -10.22 -14.51
C ILE A 150 1.99 -10.63 -15.63
N GLU A 151 1.46 -11.09 -16.75
CA GLU A 151 2.26 -11.59 -17.88
C GLU A 151 3.07 -10.48 -18.58
N LYS A 152 2.51 -9.27 -18.63
CA LYS A 152 3.12 -8.12 -19.31
C LYS A 152 3.14 -6.90 -18.41
N PRO A 153 4.28 -6.19 -18.29
CA PRO A 153 5.58 -6.53 -18.87
C PRO A 153 6.25 -7.74 -18.19
N ALA A 154 6.88 -8.60 -18.98
CA ALA A 154 7.70 -9.68 -18.48
C ALA A 154 9.00 -9.11 -17.87
N ALA A 155 9.54 -9.75 -16.83
CA ALA A 155 10.78 -9.32 -16.18
C ALA A 155 11.99 -9.22 -17.14
N THR A 156 11.97 -10.02 -18.20
CA THR A 156 13.00 -10.07 -19.25
C THR A 156 12.78 -9.06 -20.38
N ASP A 157 11.60 -8.44 -20.46
CA ASP A 157 11.31 -7.38 -21.43
C ASP A 157 11.66 -6.02 -20.85
N CYS A 158 12.95 -5.69 -20.84
CA CYS A 158 13.47 -4.43 -20.33
C CYS A 158 12.80 -3.20 -20.97
N THR A 159 12.47 -3.31 -22.26
CA THR A 159 12.03 -2.17 -23.09
C THR A 159 10.58 -1.76 -22.88
N SER A 160 9.76 -2.67 -22.37
CA SER A 160 8.36 -2.42 -22.07
C SER A 160 8.14 -1.45 -20.90
N CYS A 161 9.07 -1.41 -19.94
CA CYS A 161 9.05 -0.47 -18.82
C CYS A 161 9.78 0.83 -19.17
N HIS A 162 10.95 0.73 -19.80
CA HIS A 162 11.80 1.86 -20.15
C HIS A 162 12.49 1.63 -21.50
N LYS A 163 12.36 2.58 -22.42
CA LYS A 163 12.94 2.44 -23.76
C LYS A 163 14.46 2.50 -23.68
N LYS A 164 15.14 1.70 -24.52
CA LYS A 164 16.59 1.82 -24.68
C LYS A 164 16.92 3.20 -25.22
N ARG A 165 17.95 3.83 -24.66
CA ARG A 165 18.46 5.10 -25.18
C ARG A 165 19.21 4.82 -26.49
N ILE A 166 18.83 5.53 -27.54
CA ILE A 166 19.47 5.49 -28.87
C ILE A 166 20.51 6.60 -28.92
#